data_AF-A0A0P7YDW3-F1
#
_entry.id   AF-A0A0P7YDW3-F1
#
_cell.length_a   1.000
_cell.length_b   1.000
_cell.length_c   1.000
_cell.angle_alpha   90.00
_cell.angle_beta   90.00
_cell.angle_gamma   90.00
#
_symmetry.space_group_name_H-M   'P 1'
#
loop_
_entity.id
_entity.type
_entity.pdbx_description
1 polymer ?
#
loop_
_entity_poly.entity_id
_entity_poly.type
_entity_poly.pdbx_seq_one_letter_code
_entity_poly.pdbx_strand_id
1 'polypeptide(L)'
;MKAFGVSFPKHAPPARPCDAWAPPSLAPHSFGKLTPKPFPYTSAGFYKLDDRFVEAEKLKLTNTLMTPERLARIKQILNTRQPDLRVLTDQVHKPRNLSAIIRSCDAFGLAHMHVVWPKEGFRAFRKTAGGSFRWVTTHTHPTMDNAVTELKAQGHKIYAAQLSERAVDFREVDYTVPCTIIMGNEVDGVNPVTAEQADEHVVIPMMGMVESLNVSSACSIILSEAQRQRKLAGMFDQRRMPDEEYNRLLFCWSQPTVKRYCDDRNLPYPPIDHDTGELIDGVGWMQDVRKLRANRPRWDDQPENMESN
;
A
#
# COMPACT_ATOMS: atom_id res chain seq x y z
N MET A 1 -25.18 12.90 -26.93
CA MET A 1 -25.98 13.24 -28.15
C MET A 1 -25.65 12.19 -29.22
N LYS A 2 -26.66 11.71 -29.97
CA LYS A 2 -26.67 10.85 -31.21
C LYS A 2 -25.35 10.29 -31.79
N ALA A 3 -25.26 9.13 -32.46
CA ALA A 3 -26.08 7.91 -32.70
C ALA A 3 -25.20 6.98 -33.61
N PHE A 4 -25.41 5.68 -33.91
CA PHE A 4 -26.49 4.67 -33.84
C PHE A 4 -25.85 3.29 -33.46
N GLY A 5 -26.53 2.14 -33.25
CA GLY A 5 -27.95 1.80 -33.20
C GLY A 5 -28.32 0.52 -34.00
N VAL A 6 -28.41 -0.65 -33.34
CA VAL A 6 -28.85 -1.94 -33.93
C VAL A 6 -30.17 -2.41 -33.27
N SER A 7 -31.12 -2.88 -34.08
CA SER A 7 -32.45 -3.31 -33.63
C SER A 7 -32.52 -4.79 -33.23
N PHE A 8 -33.20 -5.10 -32.11
CA PHE A 8 -33.64 -6.45 -31.78
C PHE A 8 -35.18 -6.52 -31.65
N PRO A 9 -35.81 -7.66 -31.99
CA PRO A 9 -37.27 -7.78 -32.06
C PRO A 9 -37.95 -7.75 -30.69
N LYS A 10 -39.16 -7.18 -30.66
CA LYS A 10 -40.02 -7.15 -29.48
C LYS A 10 -40.66 -8.52 -29.28
N HIS A 11 -40.42 -9.16 -28.13
CA HIS A 11 -41.42 -9.73 -27.22
C HIS A 11 -40.77 -10.68 -26.19
N ALA A 12 -40.85 -10.31 -24.91
CA ALA A 12 -40.68 -11.21 -23.77
C ALA A 12 -41.77 -10.88 -22.73
N PRO A 13 -42.39 -11.88 -22.07
CA PRO A 13 -43.47 -11.65 -21.12
C PRO A 13 -42.95 -11.03 -19.80
N PRO A 14 -43.81 -10.33 -19.04
CA PRO A 14 -43.39 -9.65 -17.81
C PRO A 14 -43.01 -10.65 -16.71
N ALA A 15 -41.88 -10.40 -16.05
CA ALA A 15 -41.48 -11.12 -14.84
C ALA A 15 -42.43 -10.78 -13.67
N ARG A 16 -42.74 -11.77 -12.83
CA ARG A 16 -43.54 -11.60 -11.61
C ARG A 16 -42.74 -10.83 -10.54
N PRO A 17 -43.39 -10.10 -9.62
CA PRO A 17 -42.69 -9.43 -8.53
C PRO A 17 -42.09 -10.48 -7.58
N CYS A 18 -40.84 -10.31 -7.16
CA CYS A 18 -40.30 -11.03 -6.01
C CYS A 18 -40.75 -10.34 -4.72
N ASP A 19 -41.21 -11.15 -3.75
CA ASP A 19 -41.78 -10.67 -2.50
C ASP A 19 -40.79 -9.89 -1.63
N ALA A 20 -41.31 -8.87 -0.95
CA ALA A 20 -40.53 -8.00 -0.08
C ALA A 20 -40.12 -8.74 1.21
N TRP A 21 -38.81 -8.89 1.43
CA TRP A 21 -38.27 -9.42 2.68
C TRP A 21 -38.17 -8.30 3.72
N ALA A 22 -39.13 -8.25 4.65
CA ALA A 22 -39.17 -7.25 5.71
C ALA A 22 -38.28 -7.67 6.91
N PRO A 23 -37.35 -6.82 7.38
CA PRO A 23 -36.58 -7.10 8.60
C PRO A 23 -37.44 -6.85 9.87
N PRO A 24 -37.22 -7.61 10.96
CA PRO A 24 -37.99 -7.47 12.20
C PRO A 24 -37.68 -6.16 12.93
N SER A 25 -38.70 -5.65 13.64
CA SER A 25 -38.62 -4.41 14.40
C SER A 25 -37.71 -4.51 15.63
N LEU A 26 -36.77 -3.58 15.76
CA LEU A 26 -36.01 -3.36 16.99
C LEU A 26 -36.61 -2.19 17.77
N ALA A 27 -36.89 -2.40 19.05
CA ALA A 27 -37.43 -1.38 19.95
C ALA A 27 -36.39 -0.28 20.25
N PRO A 28 -36.81 0.97 20.52
CA PRO A 28 -35.88 2.08 20.73
C PRO A 28 -35.21 2.00 22.11
N HIS A 29 -33.89 1.81 22.13
CA HIS A 29 -33.08 2.05 23.33
C HIS A 29 -32.80 3.55 23.51
N SER A 30 -32.90 4.02 24.75
CA SER A 30 -32.80 5.43 25.12
C SER A 30 -31.36 5.96 25.06
N PHE A 31 -31.19 7.10 24.39
CA PHE A 31 -29.91 7.82 24.34
C PHE A 31 -29.62 8.54 25.67
N GLY A 32 -28.75 7.95 26.50
CA GLY A 32 -28.11 8.65 27.62
C GLY A 32 -27.13 9.71 27.12
N LYS A 33 -27.34 10.98 27.51
CA LYS A 33 -26.43 12.09 27.14
C LYS A 33 -25.09 11.95 27.86
N LEU A 34 -24.03 11.62 27.13
CA LEU A 34 -22.65 11.69 27.62
C LEU A 34 -22.13 13.13 27.51
N THR A 35 -21.89 13.79 28.64
CA THR A 35 -21.18 15.07 28.71
C THR A 35 -19.66 14.84 28.74
N PRO A 36 -18.85 15.73 28.14
CA PRO A 36 -17.40 15.59 28.16
C PRO A 36 -16.84 15.90 29.55
N LYS A 37 -16.02 15.01 30.11
CA LYS A 37 -15.22 15.28 31.31
C LYS A 37 -13.98 16.10 30.92
N PRO A 38 -13.57 17.11 31.71
CA PRO A 38 -12.38 17.91 31.43
C PRO A 38 -11.09 17.10 31.64
N PHE A 39 -10.09 17.37 30.79
CA PHE A 39 -8.71 16.87 30.98
C PHE A 39 -7.99 17.71 32.05
N PRO A 40 -7.39 17.10 33.09
CA PRO A 40 -6.45 17.79 33.95
C PRO A 40 -5.05 17.75 33.32
N TYR A 41 -4.62 18.87 32.74
CA TYR A 41 -3.20 19.18 32.60
C TYR A 41 -2.78 20.01 33.81
N THR A 42 -1.92 19.46 34.67
CA THR A 42 -1.15 20.22 35.65
C THR A 42 0.32 19.83 35.57
N SER A 43 1.17 20.83 35.61
CA SER A 43 2.62 20.74 35.38
C SER A 43 3.38 20.57 36.70
N ALA A 44 3.70 19.33 37.08
CA ALA A 44 4.79 18.96 37.98
C ALA A 44 4.98 17.44 38.01
N GLY A 45 6.19 16.92 37.78
CA GLY A 45 6.44 15.47 37.85
C GLY A 45 7.56 14.91 36.97
N PHE A 46 8.64 15.65 36.79
CA PHE A 46 9.82 15.15 36.07
C PHE A 46 10.65 14.20 36.95
N TYR A 47 11.21 13.14 36.33
CA TYR A 47 12.20 12.19 36.89
C TYR A 47 11.74 11.26 38.04
N LYS A 48 11.00 10.20 37.69
CA LYS A 48 11.27 8.81 38.15
C LYS A 48 10.52 7.80 37.27
N LEU A 49 10.97 7.64 36.02
CA LEU A 49 10.59 6.50 35.18
C LEU A 49 11.44 5.29 35.61
N ASP A 50 10.87 4.58 36.58
CA ASP A 50 11.39 3.41 37.28
C ASP A 50 11.88 2.30 36.32
N ASP A 51 12.98 1.62 36.65
CA ASP A 51 13.61 0.57 35.82
C ASP A 51 12.68 -0.61 35.47
N ARG A 52 11.54 -0.73 36.17
CA ARG A 52 10.43 -1.64 35.85
C ARG A 52 9.85 -1.42 34.44
N PHE A 53 10.02 -0.25 33.84
CA PHE A 53 9.69 -0.03 32.42
C PHE A 53 10.61 -0.78 31.47
N VAL A 54 11.89 -0.99 31.81
CA VAL A 54 12.85 -1.67 30.93
C VAL A 54 12.50 -3.14 30.77
N GLU A 55 12.05 -3.82 31.82
CA GLU A 55 11.56 -5.19 31.71
C GLU A 55 10.20 -5.27 30.98
N ALA A 56 9.27 -4.37 31.27
CA ALA A 56 7.95 -4.37 30.61
C ALA A 56 8.02 -3.99 29.11
N GLU A 57 8.96 -3.13 28.69
CA GLU A 57 9.26 -2.90 27.28
C GLU A 57 10.04 -4.06 26.68
N LYS A 58 11.07 -4.62 27.35
CA LYS A 58 11.76 -5.85 26.88
C LYS A 58 10.74 -6.94 26.58
N LEU A 59 9.84 -7.26 27.51
CA LEU A 59 8.83 -8.32 27.37
C LEU A 59 7.78 -8.04 26.25
N LYS A 60 7.56 -6.77 25.89
CA LYS A 60 6.67 -6.36 24.79
C LYS A 60 7.40 -6.23 23.44
N LEU A 61 8.71 -6.02 23.45
CA LEU A 61 9.58 -6.05 22.27
C LEU A 61 9.92 -7.48 21.86
N THR A 62 10.07 -8.41 22.81
CA THR A 62 10.53 -9.79 22.54
C THR A 62 9.43 -10.78 22.16
N ASN A 63 8.14 -10.50 22.38
CA ASN A 63 7.07 -11.49 22.17
C ASN A 63 6.65 -11.64 20.68
N THR A 64 7.63 -11.63 19.80
CA THR A 64 7.54 -12.08 18.40
C THR A 64 8.93 -12.59 18.01
N LEU A 65 9.41 -13.60 18.74
CA LEU A 65 10.66 -14.31 18.40
C LEU A 65 10.62 -14.73 16.93
N MET A 66 11.73 -14.53 16.22
CA MET A 66 11.84 -14.95 14.83
C MET A 66 12.00 -16.47 14.79
N THR A 67 11.05 -17.17 14.18
CA THR A 67 11.20 -18.61 13.97
C THR A 67 11.88 -18.88 12.63
N PRO A 68 12.68 -19.95 12.49
CA PRO A 68 13.31 -20.31 11.23
C PRO A 68 12.31 -20.47 10.07
N GLU A 69 11.11 -20.98 10.33
CA GLU A 69 10.06 -21.18 9.34
C GLU A 69 9.51 -19.83 8.85
N ARG A 70 9.31 -18.87 9.77
CA ARG A 70 8.89 -17.51 9.42
C ARG A 70 9.96 -16.80 8.61
N LEU A 71 11.22 -16.89 9.01
CA LEU A 71 12.34 -16.30 8.28
C LEU A 71 12.49 -16.91 6.89
N ALA A 72 12.42 -18.24 6.77
CA ALA A 72 12.44 -18.93 5.50
C ALA A 72 11.27 -18.49 4.59
N ARG A 73 10.06 -18.32 5.15
CA ARG A 73 8.90 -17.80 4.40
C ARG A 73 9.10 -16.34 3.95
N ILE A 74 9.69 -15.49 4.79
CA ILE A 74 10.06 -14.11 4.44
C ILE A 74 11.07 -14.11 3.28
N LYS A 75 12.20 -14.84 3.42
CA LYS A 75 13.22 -14.98 2.38
C LYS A 75 12.63 -15.50 1.07
N GLN A 76 11.76 -16.52 1.12
CA GLN A 76 11.07 -17.08 -0.04
C GLN A 76 10.24 -16.01 -0.77
N ILE A 77 9.41 -15.25 -0.05
CA ILE A 77 8.58 -14.20 -0.67
C ILE A 77 9.46 -13.11 -1.28
N LEU A 78 10.48 -12.62 -0.55
CA LEU A 78 11.41 -11.59 -1.04
C LEU A 78 12.17 -12.04 -2.29
N ASN A 79 12.60 -13.31 -2.36
CA ASN A 79 13.26 -13.87 -3.54
C ASN A 79 12.35 -13.90 -4.77
N THR A 80 11.03 -14.02 -4.59
CA THR A 80 10.05 -13.99 -5.70
C THR A 80 9.57 -12.59 -6.09
N ARG A 81 10.01 -11.53 -5.40
CA ARG A 81 9.53 -10.16 -5.68
C ARG A 81 9.98 -9.63 -7.04
N GLN A 82 9.06 -8.92 -7.70
CA GLN A 82 9.23 -8.23 -8.97
C GLN A 82 9.27 -6.71 -8.70
N PRO A 83 10.45 -6.08 -8.55
CA PRO A 83 10.56 -4.65 -8.22
C PRO A 83 10.24 -3.71 -9.40
N ASP A 84 10.33 -4.25 -10.61
CA ASP A 84 10.13 -3.60 -11.90
C ASP A 84 8.70 -3.77 -12.46
N LEU A 85 7.83 -4.57 -11.80
CA LEU A 85 6.39 -4.60 -12.06
C LEU A 85 5.69 -3.78 -10.98
N ARG A 86 4.93 -2.76 -11.38
CA ARG A 86 4.28 -1.83 -10.45
C ARG A 86 2.84 -1.52 -10.84
N VAL A 87 2.07 -1.06 -9.87
CA VAL A 87 0.74 -0.46 -10.07
C VAL A 87 0.78 1.00 -9.63
N LEU A 88 0.18 1.89 -10.41
CA LEU A 88 -0.11 3.27 -10.05
C LEU A 88 -1.63 3.46 -10.02
N THR A 89 -2.19 4.00 -8.92
CA THR A 89 -3.63 4.34 -8.87
C THR A 89 -3.88 5.84 -8.94
N ASP A 90 -4.74 6.25 -9.87
CA ASP A 90 -5.29 7.61 -9.97
C ASP A 90 -6.53 7.74 -9.09
N GLN A 91 -6.38 8.37 -7.92
CA GLN A 91 -7.48 8.87 -7.08
C GLN A 91 -8.61 7.87 -6.76
N VAL A 92 -8.32 6.55 -6.72
CA VAL A 92 -9.29 5.49 -6.38
C VAL A 92 -10.01 5.84 -5.07
N HIS A 93 -11.30 6.13 -5.16
CA HIS A 93 -12.04 6.77 -4.08
C HIS A 93 -12.36 5.79 -2.96
N LYS A 94 -12.68 4.53 -3.26
CA LYS A 94 -13.17 3.58 -2.26
C LYS A 94 -11.99 2.88 -1.56
N PRO A 95 -11.79 3.06 -0.24
CA PRO A 95 -10.67 2.43 0.49
C PRO A 95 -10.64 0.90 0.40
N ARG A 96 -11.80 0.27 0.17
CA ARG A 96 -11.93 -1.18 -0.06
C ARG A 96 -11.27 -1.62 -1.37
N ASN A 97 -11.43 -0.85 -2.44
CA ASN A 97 -10.83 -1.17 -3.74
C ASN A 97 -9.31 -1.08 -3.66
N LEU A 98 -8.76 -0.01 -3.08
CA LEU A 98 -7.32 0.12 -2.87
C LEU A 98 -6.76 -0.99 -1.94
N SER A 99 -7.54 -1.44 -0.95
CA SER A 99 -7.14 -2.52 -0.04
C SER A 99 -7.05 -3.87 -0.76
N ALA A 100 -7.97 -4.10 -1.71
CA ALA A 100 -7.94 -5.26 -2.59
C ALA A 100 -6.76 -5.17 -3.58
N ILE A 101 -6.51 -4.00 -4.19
CA ILE A 101 -5.37 -3.80 -5.10
C ILE A 101 -4.03 -4.08 -4.39
N ILE A 102 -3.81 -3.60 -3.17
CA ILE A 102 -2.58 -3.92 -2.41
C ILE A 102 -2.46 -5.41 -2.13
N ARG A 103 -3.56 -6.12 -1.85
CA ARG A 103 -3.54 -7.59 -1.69
C ARG A 103 -3.20 -8.31 -2.99
N SER A 104 -3.68 -7.83 -4.13
CA SER A 104 -3.31 -8.36 -5.45
C SER A 104 -1.83 -8.08 -5.75
N CYS A 105 -1.33 -6.87 -5.46
CA CYS A 105 0.10 -6.55 -5.58
C CYS A 105 0.96 -7.52 -4.75
N ASP A 106 0.57 -7.77 -3.49
CA ASP A 106 1.25 -8.72 -2.61
C ASP A 106 1.24 -10.15 -3.19
N ALA A 107 0.07 -10.64 -3.61
CA ALA A 107 -0.14 -11.99 -4.12
C ALA A 107 0.55 -12.27 -5.49
N PHE A 108 0.62 -11.27 -6.36
CA PHE A 108 1.27 -11.37 -7.67
C PHE A 108 2.77 -11.01 -7.64
N GLY A 109 3.34 -10.78 -6.45
CA GLY A 109 4.79 -10.63 -6.27
C GLY A 109 5.33 -9.22 -6.45
N LEU A 110 4.50 -8.18 -6.53
CA LEU A 110 4.96 -6.79 -6.67
C LEU A 110 5.58 -6.33 -5.34
N ALA A 111 6.72 -5.63 -5.41
CA ALA A 111 7.34 -5.01 -4.23
C ALA A 111 6.81 -3.60 -3.95
N HIS A 112 6.33 -2.91 -4.98
CA HIS A 112 5.93 -1.50 -4.94
C HIS A 112 4.54 -1.26 -5.49
N MET A 113 3.89 -0.26 -4.90
CA MET A 113 2.69 0.36 -5.44
C MET A 113 2.83 1.88 -5.32
N HIS A 114 2.37 2.62 -6.33
CA HIS A 114 2.34 4.08 -6.34
C HIS A 114 0.88 4.55 -6.25
N VAL A 115 0.63 5.62 -5.50
CA VAL A 115 -0.72 6.13 -5.24
C VAL A 115 -0.74 7.65 -5.33
N VAL A 116 -1.62 8.20 -6.16
CA VAL A 116 -2.12 9.57 -6.04
C VAL A 116 -3.42 9.50 -5.25
N TRP A 117 -3.43 10.07 -4.04
CA TRP A 117 -4.58 9.98 -3.15
C TRP A 117 -5.74 10.87 -3.63
N PRO A 118 -7.00 10.42 -3.49
CA PRO A 118 -8.14 11.33 -3.64
C PRO A 118 -8.05 12.46 -2.60
N LYS A 119 -8.61 13.63 -2.93
CA LYS A 119 -8.56 14.86 -2.10
C LYS A 119 -9.08 14.67 -0.67
N GLU A 120 -9.94 13.67 -0.44
CA GLU A 120 -10.49 13.28 0.86
C GLU A 120 -9.47 12.62 1.82
N GLY A 121 -8.34 12.13 1.28
CA GLY A 121 -7.13 11.83 2.04
C GLY A 121 -6.98 10.42 2.65
N PHE A 122 -5.73 10.13 3.03
CA PHE A 122 -5.24 8.80 3.41
C PHE A 122 -5.84 8.16 4.67
N ARG A 123 -6.42 8.94 5.60
CA ARG A 123 -6.79 8.46 6.95
C ARG A 123 -7.87 7.36 6.94
N ALA A 124 -8.76 7.34 5.96
CA ALA A 124 -9.76 6.28 5.82
C ALA A 124 -9.14 4.91 5.50
N PHE A 125 -7.99 4.90 4.83
CA PHE A 125 -7.40 3.70 4.24
C PHE A 125 -6.78 2.73 5.26
N ARG A 126 -5.97 3.25 6.20
CA ARG A 126 -5.22 2.44 7.18
C ARG A 126 -6.11 1.53 8.05
N LYS A 127 -7.40 1.84 8.21
CA LYS A 127 -8.35 1.00 8.97
C LYS A 127 -8.85 -0.22 8.19
N THR A 128 -8.80 -0.22 6.86
CA THR A 128 -9.42 -1.25 6.00
C THR A 128 -8.41 -2.25 5.42
N ALA A 129 -7.15 -1.86 5.26
CA ALA A 129 -6.14 -2.62 4.51
C ALA A 129 -5.64 -3.94 5.16
N GLY A 130 -6.18 -4.36 6.31
CA GLY A 130 -6.08 -5.72 6.86
C GLY A 130 -4.74 -6.44 6.66
N GLY A 131 -3.65 -5.83 7.15
CA GLY A 131 -2.29 -6.41 7.20
C GLY A 131 -1.44 -6.28 5.92
N SER A 132 -2.02 -6.31 4.72
CA SER A 132 -1.27 -6.42 3.46
C SER A 132 -0.35 -5.22 3.16
N PHE A 133 -0.67 -4.04 3.68
CA PHE A 133 0.18 -2.83 3.60
C PHE A 133 1.60 -3.03 4.21
N ARG A 134 1.84 -4.12 4.96
CA ARG A 134 3.18 -4.43 5.51
C ARG A 134 4.15 -5.03 4.47
N TRP A 135 3.62 -5.62 3.39
CA TRP A 135 4.39 -6.46 2.48
C TRP A 135 4.62 -5.83 1.09
N VAL A 136 3.99 -4.68 0.82
CA VAL A 136 4.14 -3.89 -0.41
C VAL A 136 4.48 -2.45 -0.03
N THR A 137 5.59 -1.92 -0.54
CA THR A 137 6.00 -0.53 -0.30
C THR A 137 5.07 0.40 -1.07
N THR A 138 4.30 1.23 -0.36
CA THR A 138 3.40 2.21 -0.99
C THR A 138 4.07 3.58 -1.08
N HIS A 139 4.35 4.02 -2.30
CA HIS A 139 4.85 5.35 -2.63
C HIS A 139 3.68 6.31 -2.86
N THR A 140 3.79 7.55 -2.39
CA THR A 140 2.73 8.56 -2.50
C THR A 140 3.19 9.71 -3.38
N HIS A 141 2.35 10.06 -4.36
CA HIS A 141 2.63 11.11 -5.33
C HIS A 141 1.62 12.27 -5.20
N PRO A 142 2.04 13.53 -5.42
CA PRO A 142 1.14 14.69 -5.34
C PRO A 142 0.20 14.81 -6.55
N THR A 143 0.65 14.38 -7.74
CA THR A 143 -0.14 14.38 -8.98
C THR A 143 0.24 13.18 -9.84
N MET A 144 -0.63 12.83 -10.81
CA MET A 144 -0.35 11.76 -11.77
C MET A 144 0.83 12.09 -12.68
N ASP A 145 0.96 13.33 -13.14
CA ASP A 145 2.08 13.73 -14.02
C ASP A 145 3.44 13.55 -13.35
N ASN A 146 3.56 13.89 -12.06
CA ASN A 146 4.77 13.65 -11.28
C ASN A 146 5.05 12.14 -11.15
N ALA A 147 4.01 11.34 -10.86
CA ALA A 147 4.12 9.88 -10.76
C ALA A 147 4.61 9.25 -12.08
N VAL A 148 3.99 9.61 -13.20
CA VAL A 148 4.31 9.07 -14.53
C VAL A 148 5.70 9.53 -14.98
N THR A 149 6.06 10.79 -14.75
CA THR A 149 7.40 11.32 -15.08
C THR A 149 8.49 10.59 -14.30
N GLU A 150 8.32 10.39 -12.99
CA GLU A 150 9.31 9.67 -12.17
C GLU A 150 9.45 8.19 -12.61
N LEU A 151 8.35 7.52 -12.92
CA LEU A 151 8.35 6.12 -13.36
C LEU A 151 8.98 5.95 -14.76
N LYS A 152 8.71 6.86 -15.70
CA LYS A 152 9.37 6.87 -17.01
C LYS A 152 10.87 7.18 -16.90
N ALA A 153 11.27 8.07 -15.99
CA ALA A 153 12.69 8.33 -15.70
C ALA A 153 13.40 7.09 -15.10
N GLN A 154 12.67 6.21 -14.40
CA GLN A 154 13.14 4.90 -13.95
C GLN A 154 13.08 3.81 -15.04
N GLY A 155 12.74 4.15 -16.29
CA GLY A 155 12.69 3.22 -17.42
C GLY A 155 11.45 2.32 -17.47
N HIS A 156 10.39 2.61 -16.71
CA HIS A 156 9.15 1.83 -16.79
C HIS A 156 8.34 2.21 -18.02
N LYS A 157 7.92 1.20 -18.82
CA LYS A 157 6.83 1.36 -19.79
C LYS A 157 5.50 1.51 -19.04
N ILE A 158 4.68 2.46 -19.44
CA ILE A 158 3.44 2.84 -18.77
C ILE A 158 2.24 2.29 -19.53
N TYR A 159 1.41 1.51 -18.86
CA TYR A 159 0.20 0.90 -19.42
C TYR A 159 -1.04 1.45 -18.71
N ALA A 160 -1.92 2.17 -19.41
CA ALA A 160 -3.16 2.65 -18.81
C ALA A 160 -4.31 1.66 -19.02
N ALA A 161 -4.94 1.20 -17.94
CA ALA A 161 -6.17 0.42 -18.00
C ALA A 161 -7.36 1.33 -18.34
N GLN A 162 -7.44 1.73 -19.62
CA GLN A 162 -8.35 2.77 -20.13
C GLN A 162 -9.06 2.31 -21.40
N LEU A 163 -10.37 2.51 -21.46
CA LEU A 163 -11.16 2.29 -22.67
C LEU A 163 -10.91 3.42 -23.67
N SER A 164 -10.43 3.10 -24.87
CA SER A 164 -10.17 4.07 -25.95
C SER A 164 -10.06 3.36 -27.30
N GLU A 165 -10.12 4.10 -28.41
CA GLU A 165 -9.96 3.54 -29.76
C GLU A 165 -8.56 2.93 -30.01
N ARG A 166 -7.52 3.39 -29.29
CA ARG A 166 -6.16 2.84 -29.36
C ARG A 166 -5.88 1.71 -28.36
N ALA A 167 -6.87 1.25 -27.60
CA ALA A 167 -6.67 0.23 -26.58
C ALA A 167 -6.52 -1.17 -27.19
N VAL A 168 -5.47 -1.88 -26.81
CA VAL A 168 -5.23 -3.29 -27.18
C VAL A 168 -5.75 -4.25 -26.10
N ASP A 169 -5.94 -5.53 -26.41
CA ASP A 169 -6.25 -6.52 -25.37
C ASP A 169 -5.08 -6.55 -24.38
N PHE A 170 -5.38 -6.49 -23.07
CA PHE A 170 -4.37 -6.55 -22.01
C PHE A 170 -3.42 -7.76 -22.10
N ARG A 171 -3.80 -8.83 -22.83
CA ARG A 171 -2.96 -10.01 -23.05
C ARG A 171 -1.88 -9.82 -24.14
N GLU A 172 -2.02 -8.80 -24.98
CA GLU A 172 -1.15 -8.55 -26.13
C GLU A 172 0.09 -7.70 -25.78
N VAL A 173 0.10 -7.03 -24.62
CA VAL A 173 1.27 -6.29 -24.15
C VAL A 173 2.24 -7.18 -23.38
N ASP A 174 3.52 -6.81 -23.43
CA ASP A 174 4.60 -7.49 -22.73
C ASP A 174 4.76 -6.95 -21.29
N TYR A 175 4.41 -7.75 -20.29
CA TYR A 175 4.63 -7.42 -18.89
C TYR A 175 5.99 -7.87 -18.35
N THR A 176 6.84 -8.52 -19.15
CA THR A 176 8.18 -8.99 -18.74
C THR A 176 9.22 -7.87 -18.69
N VAL A 177 9.02 -6.78 -19.44
CA VAL A 177 9.79 -5.54 -19.30
C VAL A 177 9.45 -4.80 -17.99
N PRO A 178 10.33 -3.88 -17.52
CA PRO A 178 9.98 -2.93 -16.47
C PRO A 178 8.75 -2.11 -16.87
N CYS A 179 7.67 -2.21 -16.09
CA CYS A 179 6.41 -1.57 -16.45
C CYS A 179 5.60 -1.11 -15.23
N THR A 180 4.70 -0.16 -15.45
CA THR A 180 3.70 0.27 -14.46
C THR A 180 2.32 0.28 -15.08
N ILE A 181 1.37 -0.39 -14.43
CA ILE A 181 -0.04 -0.42 -14.82
C ILE A 181 -0.77 0.70 -14.07
N ILE A 182 -1.34 1.66 -14.80
CA ILE A 182 -2.21 2.70 -14.25
C ILE A 182 -3.63 2.17 -14.13
N MET A 183 -4.18 2.22 -12.92
CA MET A 183 -5.56 1.91 -12.61
C MET A 183 -6.32 3.20 -12.27
N GLY A 184 -7.39 3.47 -13.02
CA GLY A 184 -8.22 4.66 -12.87
C GLY A 184 -9.17 4.65 -11.66
N ASN A 185 -9.91 5.74 -11.49
CA ASN A 185 -10.96 5.86 -10.48
C ASN A 185 -12.26 5.14 -10.92
N GLU A 186 -13.21 4.97 -9.99
CA GLU A 186 -14.42 4.17 -10.22
C GLU A 186 -15.51 4.82 -11.10
N VAL A 187 -15.35 6.09 -11.49
CA VAL A 187 -16.36 6.88 -12.23
C VAL A 187 -15.87 7.22 -13.63
N ASP A 188 -14.70 7.83 -13.73
CA ASP A 188 -14.17 8.39 -14.99
C ASP A 188 -13.07 7.51 -15.62
N GLY A 189 -12.65 6.44 -14.95
CA GLY A 189 -11.49 5.66 -15.35
C GLY A 189 -10.18 6.41 -15.07
N VAL A 190 -9.20 6.27 -15.97
CA VAL A 190 -7.95 7.04 -15.90
C VAL A 190 -8.22 8.44 -16.46
N ASN A 191 -7.74 9.50 -15.81
CA ASN A 191 -7.83 10.85 -16.35
C ASN A 191 -7.27 10.90 -17.79
N PRO A 192 -8.01 11.39 -18.80
CA PRO A 192 -7.55 11.42 -20.19
C PRO A 192 -6.17 12.07 -20.39
N VAL A 193 -5.86 13.14 -19.65
CA VAL A 193 -4.55 13.84 -19.72
C VAL A 193 -3.40 12.94 -19.26
N THR A 194 -3.68 12.02 -18.33
CA THR A 194 -2.73 11.03 -17.83
C THR A 194 -2.70 9.78 -18.73
N ALA A 195 -3.83 9.40 -19.32
CA ALA A 195 -3.90 8.30 -20.27
C ALA A 195 -3.05 8.59 -21.52
N GLU A 196 -3.12 9.80 -22.08
CA GLU A 196 -2.26 10.22 -23.20
C GLU A 196 -0.75 10.20 -22.88
N GLN A 197 -0.35 10.19 -21.60
CA GLN A 197 1.05 10.00 -21.20
C GLN A 197 1.46 8.52 -21.13
N ALA A 198 0.52 7.58 -21.16
CA ALA A 198 0.80 6.14 -21.16
C ALA A 198 1.28 5.68 -22.53
N ASP A 199 2.27 4.79 -22.55
CA ASP A 199 2.85 4.27 -23.78
C ASP A 199 1.82 3.40 -24.52
N GLU A 200 1.07 2.55 -23.81
CA GLU A 200 -0.11 1.85 -24.37
C GLU A 200 -1.36 2.04 -23.50
N HIS A 201 -2.53 1.94 -24.14
CA HIS A 201 -3.80 1.69 -23.46
C HIS A 201 -4.13 0.20 -23.54
N VAL A 202 -4.55 -0.39 -22.42
CA VAL A 202 -4.97 -1.79 -22.33
C VAL A 202 -6.42 -1.90 -21.88
N VAL A 203 -7.17 -2.80 -22.50
CA VAL A 203 -8.56 -3.09 -22.16
C VAL A 203 -8.76 -4.58 -21.88
N ILE A 204 -9.65 -4.91 -20.95
CA ILE A 204 -10.14 -6.28 -20.75
C ILE A 204 -11.39 -6.42 -21.63
N PRO A 205 -11.44 -7.33 -22.62
CA PRO A 205 -12.62 -7.47 -23.48
C PRO A 205 -13.87 -7.86 -22.69
N MET A 206 -14.93 -7.04 -22.79
CA MET A 206 -16.23 -7.30 -22.17
C MET A 206 -17.15 -8.03 -23.14
N MET A 207 -17.70 -9.17 -22.71
CA MET A 207 -18.61 -10.01 -23.51
C MET A 207 -20.10 -9.87 -23.09
N GLY A 208 -20.42 -8.85 -22.30
CA GLY A 208 -21.76 -8.67 -21.70
C GLY A 208 -22.24 -7.22 -21.79
N MET A 209 -23.33 -6.92 -21.08
CA MET A 209 -23.97 -5.59 -21.11
C MET A 209 -23.25 -4.52 -20.27
N VAL A 210 -22.22 -4.88 -19.50
CA VAL A 210 -21.46 -3.95 -18.66
C VAL A 210 -20.23 -3.44 -19.41
N GLU A 211 -19.98 -2.14 -19.29
CA GLU A 211 -18.87 -1.45 -19.99
C GLU A 211 -17.51 -1.70 -19.31
N SER A 212 -17.50 -2.02 -18.01
CA SER A 212 -16.29 -2.19 -17.22
C SER A 212 -16.46 -3.13 -16.02
N LEU A 213 -15.34 -3.56 -15.45
CA LEU A 213 -15.26 -4.28 -14.18
C LEU A 213 -14.92 -3.33 -13.03
N ASN A 214 -15.16 -3.77 -11.78
CA ASN A 214 -14.60 -3.09 -10.61
C ASN A 214 -13.07 -2.96 -10.75
N VAL A 215 -12.52 -1.76 -10.48
CA VAL A 215 -11.08 -1.45 -10.61
C VAL A 215 -10.14 -2.47 -9.93
N SER A 216 -10.51 -3.00 -8.76
CA SER A 216 -9.70 -4.01 -8.07
C SER A 216 -9.77 -5.39 -8.72
N SER A 217 -10.91 -5.75 -9.32
CA SER A 217 -11.06 -6.94 -10.14
C SER A 217 -10.26 -6.82 -11.45
N ALA A 218 -10.37 -5.68 -12.14
CA ALA A 218 -9.61 -5.41 -13.36
C ALA A 218 -8.09 -5.46 -13.12
N CYS A 219 -7.62 -4.78 -12.07
CA CYS A 219 -6.22 -4.85 -11.64
C CYS A 219 -5.77 -6.30 -11.37
N SER A 220 -6.59 -7.09 -10.67
CA SER A 220 -6.25 -8.49 -10.36
C SER A 220 -6.18 -9.38 -11.61
N ILE A 221 -7.03 -9.14 -12.61
CA ILE A 221 -7.01 -9.86 -13.90
C ILE A 221 -5.73 -9.51 -14.69
N ILE A 222 -5.40 -8.22 -14.78
CA ILE A 222 -4.20 -7.75 -15.48
C ILE A 222 -2.92 -8.26 -14.78
N LEU A 223 -2.84 -8.16 -13.45
CA LEU A 223 -1.69 -8.67 -12.69
C LEU A 223 -1.57 -10.20 -12.74
N SER A 224 -2.67 -10.93 -12.87
CA SER A 224 -2.65 -12.39 -13.10
C SER A 224 -2.01 -12.74 -14.45
N GLU A 225 -2.27 -11.95 -15.49
CA GLU A 225 -1.62 -12.13 -16.80
C GLU A 225 -0.14 -11.72 -16.74
N ALA A 226 0.19 -10.60 -16.09
CA ALA A 226 1.57 -10.20 -15.86
C ALA A 226 2.37 -11.27 -15.10
N GLN A 227 1.78 -11.87 -14.05
CA GLN A 227 2.37 -13.02 -13.35
C GLN A 227 2.56 -14.21 -14.29
N ARG A 228 1.57 -14.55 -15.13
CA ARG A 228 1.66 -15.66 -16.09
C ARG A 228 2.83 -15.48 -17.05
N GLN A 229 2.95 -14.31 -17.69
CA GLN A 229 4.05 -14.01 -18.61
C GLN A 229 5.41 -14.08 -17.91
N ARG A 230 5.56 -13.40 -16.77
CA ARG A 230 6.80 -13.40 -15.98
C ARG A 230 7.20 -14.78 -15.47
N LYS A 231 6.24 -15.64 -15.14
CA LYS A 231 6.47 -17.04 -14.76
C LYS A 231 6.95 -17.89 -15.93
N LEU A 232 6.37 -17.72 -17.13
CA LEU A 232 6.85 -18.41 -18.33
C LEU A 232 8.25 -17.94 -18.76
N ALA A 233 8.61 -16.69 -18.46
CA ALA A 233 9.95 -16.14 -18.64
C ALA A 233 10.95 -16.47 -17.50
N GLY A 234 10.57 -17.34 -16.54
CA GLY A 234 11.45 -17.75 -15.42
C GLY A 234 11.79 -16.65 -14.40
N MET A 235 11.11 -15.50 -14.45
CA MET A 235 11.47 -14.30 -13.66
C MET A 235 11.17 -14.44 -12.16
N PHE A 236 10.53 -15.53 -11.74
CA PHE A 236 10.28 -15.88 -10.34
C PHE A 236 11.28 -16.93 -9.80
N ASP A 237 12.13 -17.50 -10.64
CA ASP A 237 13.03 -18.60 -10.27
C ASP A 237 14.31 -18.11 -9.56
N GLN A 238 14.62 -16.81 -9.67
CA GLN A 238 15.78 -16.17 -9.06
C GLN A 238 15.43 -14.80 -8.48
N ARG A 239 16.18 -14.36 -7.46
CA ARG A 239 16.02 -13.05 -6.82
C ARG A 239 16.39 -11.91 -7.77
N ARG A 240 15.41 -11.07 -8.11
CA ARG A 240 15.60 -9.87 -8.97
C ARG A 240 15.69 -8.54 -8.20
N MET A 241 15.48 -8.57 -6.89
CA MET A 241 15.59 -7.40 -6.00
C MET A 241 17.05 -7.05 -5.67
N PRO A 242 17.48 -5.77 -5.72
CA PRO A 242 18.81 -5.34 -5.30
C PRO A 242 19.11 -5.64 -3.83
N ASP A 243 20.38 -5.88 -3.48
CA ASP A 243 20.80 -6.27 -2.12
C ASP A 243 20.38 -5.26 -1.05
N GLU A 244 20.56 -3.96 -1.29
CA GLU A 244 20.19 -2.90 -0.33
C GLU A 244 18.70 -2.95 0.01
N GLU A 245 17.84 -3.06 -1.00
CA GLU A 245 16.40 -3.15 -0.78
C GLU A 245 16.01 -4.48 -0.13
N TYR A 246 16.59 -5.59 -0.58
CA TYR A 246 16.35 -6.91 -0.02
C TYR A 246 16.63 -6.93 1.49
N ASN A 247 17.80 -6.41 1.89
CA ASN A 247 18.23 -6.36 3.28
C ASN A 247 17.32 -5.43 4.11
N ARG A 248 16.95 -4.26 3.56
CA ARG A 248 16.01 -3.31 4.17
C ARG A 248 14.62 -3.94 4.40
N LEU A 249 14.09 -4.68 3.42
CA LEU A 249 12.79 -5.33 3.55
C LEU A 249 12.85 -6.57 4.47
N LEU A 250 13.93 -7.35 4.40
CA LEU A 250 14.19 -8.45 5.34
C LEU A 250 14.17 -7.94 6.78
N PHE A 251 14.87 -6.84 7.07
CA PHE A 251 14.80 -6.15 8.36
C PHE A 251 13.37 -5.73 8.72
N CYS A 252 12.66 -5.04 7.82
CA CYS A 252 11.31 -4.53 8.08
C CYS A 252 10.29 -5.62 8.41
N TRP A 253 10.44 -6.80 7.81
CA TRP A 253 9.50 -7.93 7.94
C TRP A 253 9.86 -8.85 9.11
N SER A 254 11.16 -9.00 9.39
CA SER A 254 11.66 -9.75 10.53
C SER A 254 11.47 -8.99 11.85
N GLN A 255 11.78 -7.69 11.87
CA GLN A 255 11.82 -6.86 13.08
C GLN A 255 10.79 -5.71 13.07
N PRO A 256 9.46 -6.00 12.93
CA PRO A 256 8.45 -4.96 12.73
C PRO A 256 8.31 -3.98 13.92
N THR A 257 8.60 -4.42 15.14
CA THR A 257 8.58 -3.57 16.34
C THR A 257 9.76 -2.61 16.36
N VAL A 258 10.96 -3.10 16.02
CA VAL A 258 12.20 -2.29 15.94
C VAL A 258 12.11 -1.31 14.76
N LYS A 259 11.64 -1.76 13.60
CA LYS A 259 11.33 -0.92 12.44
C LYS A 259 10.45 0.26 12.83
N ARG A 260 9.30 0.00 13.48
CA ARG A 260 8.41 1.07 13.95
C ARG A 260 9.10 2.02 14.93
N TYR A 261 9.87 1.48 15.89
CA TYR A 261 10.61 2.32 16.83
C TYR A 261 11.58 3.29 16.13
N CYS A 262 12.26 2.81 15.08
CA CYS A 262 13.18 3.59 14.25
C CYS A 262 12.45 4.63 13.39
N ASP A 263 11.37 4.23 12.70
CA ASP A 263 10.53 5.12 11.89
C ASP A 263 9.99 6.29 12.74
N ASP A 264 9.41 5.98 13.90
CA ASP A 264 8.81 6.95 14.83
C ASP A 264 9.86 7.95 15.41
N ARG A 265 11.16 7.76 15.16
CA ARG A 265 12.28 8.55 15.71
C ARG A 265 13.29 9.05 14.67
N ASN A 266 13.08 8.74 13.40
CA ASN A 266 14.04 8.95 12.30
C ASN A 266 15.44 8.41 12.63
N LEU A 267 15.52 7.11 12.96
CA LEU A 267 16.78 6.40 13.25
C LEU A 267 17.13 5.43 12.12
N PRO A 268 18.42 5.21 11.82
CA PRO A 268 18.84 4.14 10.91
C PRO A 268 18.46 2.77 11.47
N TYR A 269 18.15 1.83 10.59
CA TYR A 269 17.83 0.46 10.98
C TYR A 269 19.10 -0.28 11.43
N PRO A 270 19.10 -0.93 12.61
CA PRO A 270 20.23 -1.75 13.04
C PRO A 270 20.46 -2.96 12.11
N PRO A 271 21.71 -3.44 12.00
CA PRO A 271 22.01 -4.66 11.28
C PRO A 271 21.29 -5.87 11.90
N ILE A 272 20.91 -6.82 11.06
CA ILE A 272 20.38 -8.13 11.46
C ILE A 272 21.27 -9.25 10.95
N ASP A 273 21.34 -10.33 11.71
CA ASP A 273 21.85 -11.61 11.22
C ASP A 273 20.84 -12.16 10.22
N HIS A 274 21.31 -12.49 9.01
CA HIS A 274 20.44 -12.96 7.95
C HIS A 274 19.95 -14.39 8.17
N ASP A 275 20.62 -15.22 8.98
CA ASP A 275 20.28 -16.63 9.16
C ASP A 275 19.35 -16.88 10.36
N THR A 276 19.39 -16.01 11.37
CA THR A 276 18.43 -16.01 12.49
C THR A 276 17.33 -14.95 12.35
N GLY A 277 17.59 -13.86 11.61
CA GLY A 277 16.69 -12.71 11.52
C GLY A 277 16.70 -11.81 12.77
N GLU A 278 17.61 -12.07 13.71
CA GLU A 278 17.78 -11.32 14.96
C GLU A 278 18.70 -10.11 14.79
N LEU A 279 18.66 -9.16 15.73
CA LEU A 279 19.53 -7.97 15.70
C LEU A 279 20.98 -8.35 16.02
N ILE A 280 21.93 -7.92 15.18
CA ILE A 280 23.35 -7.96 15.54
C ILE A 280 23.59 -6.88 16.60
N ASP A 281 24.00 -7.30 17.80
CA ASP A 281 24.17 -6.45 18.98
C ASP A 281 23.00 -5.46 19.24
N GLY A 282 21.79 -6.01 19.36
CA GLY A 282 20.61 -5.21 19.71
C GLY A 282 20.71 -4.47 21.06
N VAL A 283 21.62 -4.88 21.95
CA VAL A 283 21.86 -4.22 23.25
C VAL A 283 22.77 -3.01 23.07
N GLY A 284 23.92 -3.14 22.40
CA GLY A 284 24.82 -2.03 22.08
C GLY A 284 24.12 -0.97 21.23
N TRP A 285 23.38 -1.38 20.19
CA TRP A 285 22.56 -0.45 19.41
C TRP A 285 21.58 0.37 20.28
N MET A 286 20.90 -0.26 21.23
CA MET A 286 19.99 0.45 22.15
C MET A 286 20.74 1.40 23.10
N GLN A 287 21.98 1.08 23.49
CA GLN A 287 22.84 1.99 24.26
C GLN A 287 23.26 3.20 23.41
N ASP A 288 23.63 3.00 22.15
CA ASP A 288 24.02 4.08 21.25
C ASP A 288 22.85 4.99 20.88
N VAL A 289 21.65 4.43 20.67
CA VAL A 289 20.41 5.22 20.56
C VAL A 289 20.16 6.07 21.82
N ARG A 290 20.46 5.54 23.02
CA ARG A 290 20.36 6.33 24.27
C ARG A 290 21.40 7.45 24.32
N LYS A 291 22.66 7.21 23.95
CA LYS A 291 23.73 8.23 23.85
C LYS A 291 23.35 9.34 22.84
N LEU A 292 22.95 8.96 21.63
CA LEU A 292 22.48 9.88 20.59
C LEU A 292 21.32 10.76 21.06
N ARG A 293 20.42 10.22 21.90
CA ARG A 293 19.30 10.99 22.46
C ARG A 293 19.70 11.87 23.65
N ALA A 294 20.66 11.45 24.47
CA ALA A 294 21.20 12.28 25.54
C ALA A 294 21.96 13.51 25.00
N ASN A 295 22.59 13.37 23.82
CA ASN A 295 23.35 14.42 23.16
C ASN A 295 22.53 15.28 22.18
N ARG A 296 21.20 15.09 22.07
CA ARG A 296 20.36 16.06 21.34
C ARG A 296 20.19 17.30 22.23
N PRO A 297 20.48 18.52 21.74
CA PRO A 297 20.20 19.74 22.50
C PRO A 297 18.71 19.78 22.83
N ARG A 298 18.38 20.23 24.04
CA ARG A 298 16.99 20.50 24.42
C ARG A 298 16.49 21.70 23.63
N TRP A 299 15.18 21.83 23.55
CA TRP A 299 14.55 23.03 23.00
C TRP A 299 15.03 24.29 23.73
N ASP A 300 15.25 24.18 25.04
CA ASP A 300 15.74 25.24 25.93
C ASP A 300 17.22 25.59 25.74
N ASP A 301 17.98 24.80 24.97
CA ASP A 301 19.41 25.02 24.67
C ASP A 301 19.63 25.79 23.35
N GLN A 302 18.56 26.25 22.68
CA GLN A 302 18.71 27.17 21.54
C GLN A 302 19.10 28.55 22.07
N PRO A 303 20.18 29.18 21.55
CA PRO A 303 20.47 30.57 21.90
C PRO A 303 19.29 31.43 21.46
N GLU A 304 18.81 32.29 22.37
CA GLU A 304 17.90 33.36 21.99
C GLU A 304 18.57 34.18 20.89
N ASN A 305 17.96 34.22 19.70
CA ASN A 305 18.31 35.20 18.69
C ASN A 305 17.87 36.57 19.22
N MET A 306 18.75 37.19 20.01
CA MET A 306 18.82 38.64 20.09
C MET A 306 19.13 39.13 18.68
N GLU A 307 18.09 39.62 17.99
CA GLU A 307 18.12 40.92 17.34
C GLU A 307 16.73 41.24 16.78
N SER A 308 15.93 41.88 17.62
CA SER A 308 14.85 42.74 17.17
C SER A 308 15.42 44.12 16.87
N ASN A 309 15.69 44.42 15.59
CA ASN A 309 15.77 45.78 15.06
C ASN A 309 15.52 45.79 13.55
#